data_AF-A0A8H6QLQ5-F1
#
_entry.id   AF-A0A8H6QLQ5-F1
#
_cell.length_a   1.000
_cell.length_b   1.000
_cell.length_c   1.000
_cell.angle_alpha   90.00
_cell.angle_beta   90.00
_cell.angle_gamma   90.00
#
_symmetry.space_group_name_H-M   'P 1'
#
loop_
_entity.id
_entity.type
_entity.pdbx_description
1 polymer ?
#
loop_
_entity_poly.entity_id
_entity_poly.type
_entity_poly.pdbx_seq_one_letter_code
_entity_poly.pdbx_strand_id
1 'polypeptide(L)'
;MFESRWCSKETDVGLSGDTVRSMELWLRAFHSTTDALPVQSISVEEVWHTIMAGDKYGFDFQRLKSWFVAWYKWMRTENGEEKFFEEFGPQLLFPCYAFNYAVGFQDLTRFITYNESRHIIEINPTHHRQMHLRSLIIRKSLAVFAMWFVRRNHLNAAKDRLRTRLHQALFTRVNEIIDEATCACKEKTVFDFLKELRRIRVSPLDSSSTKASIAEMLDRLQQFNAVNTRAHTSVSQSRQRLCLHCRLNGKVIVEEAIERVSKYFDGLCLDCMERTKDLKVDRNKDQDYWFHHLWKESYDRKCRLSHGEPTWYFSFMGRKEKRGLIAE
;
A
#
# COMPACT_ATOMS: atom_id res chain seq x y z
N MET A 1 26.00 19.06 -23.44
CA MET A 1 26.29 20.43 -22.99
C MET A 1 27.73 20.80 -23.31
N PHE A 2 28.72 19.97 -22.97
CA PHE A 2 30.15 20.32 -23.15
C PHE A 2 30.86 19.69 -24.35
N GLU A 3 30.24 18.74 -25.07
CA GLU A 3 30.89 18.01 -26.18
C GLU A 3 30.14 18.09 -27.53
N SER A 4 29.15 18.98 -27.67
CA SER A 4 28.34 19.07 -28.89
C SER A 4 28.73 20.25 -29.79
N ARG A 5 28.49 20.09 -31.10
CA ARG A 5 28.70 21.07 -32.19
C ARG A 5 28.01 22.45 -31.98
N TRP A 6 27.11 22.53 -31.00
CA TRP A 6 26.38 23.72 -30.56
C TRP A 6 26.83 24.15 -29.15
N CYS A 7 28.15 24.28 -28.95
CA CYS A 7 28.71 24.66 -27.66
C CYS A 7 28.45 26.14 -27.40
N SER A 8 27.84 26.47 -26.25
CA SER A 8 27.98 27.82 -25.71
C SER A 8 29.46 28.02 -25.35
N LYS A 9 30.06 29.13 -25.80
CA LYS A 9 31.42 29.55 -25.42
C LYS A 9 31.44 30.31 -24.09
N GLU A 10 30.31 30.36 -23.40
CA GLU A 10 30.15 31.11 -22.16
C GLU A 10 30.78 30.34 -21.00
N THR A 11 31.46 31.07 -20.12
CA THR A 11 32.00 30.54 -18.86
C THR A 11 30.91 30.21 -17.84
N ASP A 12 29.71 30.75 -18.08
CA ASP A 12 28.60 30.74 -17.14
C ASP A 12 27.43 29.98 -17.75
N VAL A 13 26.94 28.95 -17.06
CA VAL A 13 25.75 28.19 -17.46
C VAL A 13 24.60 28.54 -16.52
N GLY A 14 23.62 29.29 -17.03
CA GLY A 14 22.38 29.57 -16.31
C GLY A 14 21.46 28.36 -16.26
N LEU A 15 21.17 27.87 -15.05
CA LEU A 15 20.17 26.83 -14.82
C LEU A 15 18.86 27.47 -14.36
N SER A 16 17.75 27.19 -15.04
CA SER A 16 16.44 27.79 -14.74
C SER A 16 15.37 26.73 -14.48
N GLY A 17 14.49 26.99 -13.51
CA GLY A 17 13.38 26.08 -13.16
C GLY A 17 13.75 24.94 -12.20
N ASP A 18 14.94 24.99 -11.59
CA ASP A 18 15.37 24.10 -10.51
C ASP A 18 15.63 24.92 -9.24
N THR A 19 15.51 24.30 -8.08
CA THR A 19 15.84 24.94 -6.79
C THR A 19 17.35 24.89 -6.57
N VAL A 20 17.89 25.88 -5.86
CA VAL A 20 19.32 25.91 -5.51
C VAL A 20 19.73 24.68 -4.71
N ARG A 21 18.86 24.22 -3.80
CA ARG A 21 19.12 23.07 -2.93
C ARG A 21 19.15 21.74 -3.69
N SER A 22 18.25 21.50 -4.63
CA SER A 22 18.25 20.28 -5.44
C SER A 22 19.50 20.19 -6.31
N MET A 23 19.90 21.31 -6.92
CA MET A 23 21.14 21.37 -7.70
C MET A 23 22.37 21.24 -6.81
N GLU A 24 22.41 21.87 -5.64
CA GLU A 24 23.48 21.69 -4.66
C GLU A 24 23.65 20.21 -4.29
N LEU A 25 22.55 19.51 -4.01
CA LEU A 25 22.58 18.09 -3.68
C LEU A 25 23.15 17.24 -4.82
N TRP A 26 22.73 17.50 -6.07
CA TRP A 26 23.29 16.81 -7.24
C TRP A 26 24.79 17.10 -7.44
N LEU A 27 25.18 18.37 -7.35
CA LEU A 27 26.58 18.77 -7.48
C LEU A 27 27.44 18.11 -6.40
N ARG A 28 26.98 18.10 -5.14
CA ARG A 28 27.66 17.38 -4.05
C ARG A 28 27.72 15.88 -4.29
N ALA A 29 26.67 15.27 -4.84
CA ALA A 29 26.67 13.86 -5.21
C ALA A 29 27.70 13.53 -6.29
N PHE A 30 27.91 14.42 -7.26
CA PHE A 30 28.97 14.24 -8.27
C PHE A 30 30.38 14.38 -7.70
N HIS A 31 30.54 15.19 -6.66
CA HIS A 31 31.81 15.42 -5.98
C HIS A 31 32.04 14.52 -4.76
N SER A 32 31.11 13.59 -4.46
CA SER A 32 31.15 12.74 -3.27
C SER A 32 31.24 13.51 -1.95
N THR A 33 30.58 14.66 -1.86
CA THR A 33 30.57 15.57 -0.68
C THR A 33 29.16 15.76 -0.11
N THR A 34 28.30 14.75 -0.24
CA THR A 34 26.92 14.78 0.27
C THR A 34 26.86 14.89 1.80
N ASP A 35 27.88 14.39 2.50
CA ASP A 35 27.95 14.43 3.97
C ASP A 35 28.10 15.84 4.54
N ALA A 36 28.60 16.77 3.72
CA ALA A 36 28.73 18.18 4.09
C ALA A 36 27.40 18.95 3.99
N LEU A 37 26.33 18.33 3.46
CA LEU A 37 24.99 18.90 3.46
C LEU A 37 24.20 18.28 4.61
N PRO A 38 23.81 19.07 5.63
CA PRO A 38 23.01 18.55 6.73
C PRO A 38 21.70 17.95 6.21
N VAL A 39 21.43 16.70 6.57
CA VAL A 39 20.20 15.98 6.14
C VAL A 39 18.93 16.74 6.53
N GLN A 40 18.97 17.54 7.61
CA GLN A 40 17.83 18.33 8.09
C GLN A 40 17.47 19.51 7.19
N SER A 41 18.40 19.94 6.33
CA SER A 41 18.21 21.09 5.45
C SER A 41 17.34 20.80 4.22
N ILE A 42 16.98 19.53 4.00
CA ILE A 42 16.25 19.07 2.82
C ILE A 42 14.85 18.63 3.23
N SER A 43 13.84 19.36 2.77
CA SER A 43 12.42 19.03 2.97
C SER A 43 11.95 17.93 2.01
N VAL A 44 10.75 17.38 2.26
CA VAL A 44 10.11 16.44 1.32
C VAL A 44 9.95 17.08 -0.06
N GLU A 45 9.51 18.35 -0.12
CA GLU A 45 9.37 19.10 -1.36
C GLU A 45 10.70 19.20 -2.13
N GLU A 46 11.80 19.42 -1.41
CA GLU A 46 13.13 19.52 -2.00
C GLU A 46 13.62 18.18 -2.56
N VAL A 47 13.22 17.05 -1.97
CA VAL A 47 13.47 15.71 -2.54
C VAL A 47 12.73 15.56 -3.87
N TRP A 48 11.50 16.07 -3.99
CA TRP A 48 10.77 16.07 -5.26
C TRP A 48 11.48 16.93 -6.31
N HIS A 49 11.94 18.13 -5.94
CA HIS A 49 12.74 18.98 -6.84
C HIS A 49 14.04 18.30 -7.28
N THR A 50 14.70 17.56 -6.38
CA THR A 50 15.89 16.76 -6.69
C THR A 50 15.61 15.69 -7.74
N ILE A 51 14.49 14.96 -7.61
CA ILE A 51 14.10 13.97 -8.61
C ILE A 51 13.84 14.66 -9.96
N MET A 52 13.19 15.82 -9.93
CA MET A 52 12.85 16.62 -11.10
C MET A 52 14.10 17.07 -11.88
N ALA A 53 15.08 17.64 -11.16
CA ALA A 53 16.36 18.03 -11.74
C ALA A 53 17.08 16.81 -12.34
N GLY A 54 17.07 15.68 -11.64
CA GLY A 54 17.67 14.44 -12.14
C GLY A 54 17.04 13.96 -13.44
N ASP A 55 15.71 13.96 -13.55
CA ASP A 55 15.01 13.56 -14.78
C ASP A 55 15.28 14.56 -15.93
N LYS A 56 15.25 15.86 -15.64
CA LYS A 56 15.50 16.94 -16.61
C LYS A 56 16.89 16.86 -17.23
N TYR A 57 17.91 16.62 -16.42
CA TYR A 57 19.31 16.59 -16.86
C TYR A 57 19.83 15.18 -17.17
N GLY A 58 19.01 14.13 -16.97
CA GLY A 58 19.38 12.75 -17.24
C GLY A 58 20.39 12.17 -16.26
N PHE A 59 20.35 12.61 -15.00
CA PHE A 59 21.24 12.13 -13.95
C PHE A 59 20.84 10.74 -13.45
N ASP A 60 21.83 9.95 -13.06
CA ASP A 60 21.61 8.63 -12.49
C ASP A 60 21.18 8.72 -11.01
N PHE A 61 19.91 8.41 -10.74
CA PHE A 61 19.34 8.37 -9.39
C PHE A 61 20.03 7.39 -8.45
N GLN A 62 20.75 6.37 -8.95
CA GLN A 62 21.50 5.47 -8.07
C GLN A 62 22.57 6.19 -7.26
N ARG A 63 23.11 7.31 -7.76
CA ARG A 63 24.10 8.13 -7.05
C ARG A 63 23.58 8.74 -5.75
N LEU A 64 22.28 9.02 -5.69
CA LEU A 64 21.63 9.62 -4.52
C LEU A 64 20.86 8.60 -3.67
N LYS A 65 20.85 7.31 -4.05
CA LYS A 65 20.07 6.29 -3.35
C LYS A 65 20.50 6.11 -1.89
N SER A 66 21.80 5.99 -1.63
CA SER A 66 22.32 5.84 -0.26
C SER A 66 21.98 7.04 0.61
N TRP A 67 22.17 8.25 0.06
CA TRP A 67 21.78 9.50 0.70
C TRP A 67 20.27 9.54 1.00
N PHE A 68 19.41 9.21 0.04
CA PHE A 68 17.97 9.22 0.23
C PHE A 68 17.52 8.23 1.31
N VAL A 69 18.14 7.04 1.38
CA VAL A 69 17.86 6.07 2.44
C VAL A 69 18.25 6.60 3.82
N ALA A 70 19.40 7.28 3.93
CA ALA A 70 19.83 7.90 5.18
C ALA A 70 18.89 9.04 5.59
N TRP A 71 18.55 9.92 4.65
CA TRP A 71 17.60 11.02 4.86
C TRP A 71 16.21 10.52 5.27
N TYR A 72 15.68 9.49 4.61
CA TYR A 72 14.38 8.88 4.92
C TYR A 72 14.36 8.31 6.35
N LYS A 73 15.42 7.59 6.74
CA LYS A 73 15.53 7.02 8.09
C LYS A 73 15.61 8.11 9.15
N TRP A 74 16.41 9.15 8.91
CA TRP A 74 16.47 10.31 9.80
C TRP A 74 15.10 10.98 9.95
N MET A 75 14.40 11.27 8.85
CA MET A 75 13.06 11.85 8.88
C MET A 75 12.06 10.99 9.67
N ARG A 76 12.12 9.67 9.52
CA ARG A 76 11.27 8.72 10.26
C ARG A 76 11.56 8.74 11.76
N THR A 77 12.84 8.81 12.16
CA THR A 77 13.23 8.87 13.58
C THR A 77 12.86 10.21 14.21
N GLU A 78 13.15 11.32 13.52
CA GLU A 78 12.92 12.68 14.04
C GLU A 78 11.44 12.98 14.30
N ASN A 79 10.57 12.55 13.39
CA ASN A 79 9.13 12.84 13.47
C ASN A 79 8.34 11.81 14.30
N GLY A 80 8.97 10.69 14.67
CA GLY A 80 8.28 9.52 15.21
C GLY A 80 7.57 8.71 14.12
N GLU A 81 7.49 7.40 14.33
CA GLU A 81 7.07 6.45 13.29
C GLU A 81 5.65 6.69 12.78
N GLU A 82 4.66 6.75 13.68
CA GLU A 82 3.25 6.93 13.33
C GLU A 82 3.02 8.25 12.60
N LYS A 83 3.45 9.36 13.20
CA LYS A 83 3.31 10.71 12.62
C LYS A 83 4.00 10.84 11.26
N PHE A 84 5.19 10.24 11.11
CA PHE A 84 5.91 10.25 9.84
C PHE A 84 5.09 9.63 8.71
N PHE A 85 4.48 8.46 8.96
CA PHE A 85 3.67 7.79 7.96
C PHE A 85 2.37 8.53 7.63
N GLU A 86 1.71 9.10 8.64
CA GLU A 86 0.47 9.87 8.45
C GLU A 86 0.71 11.16 7.65
N GLU A 87 1.75 11.92 8.00
CA GLU A 87 2.00 13.24 7.41
C GLU A 87 2.68 13.16 6.04
N PHE A 88 3.69 12.27 5.92
CA PHE A 88 4.56 12.23 4.75
C PHE A 88 4.35 10.99 3.88
N GLY A 89 3.63 9.98 4.35
CA GLY A 89 3.50 8.71 3.64
C GLY A 89 3.04 8.84 2.19
N PRO A 90 1.91 9.53 1.92
CA PRO A 90 1.44 9.76 0.56
C PRO A 90 2.40 10.55 -0.34
N GLN A 91 3.26 11.40 0.25
CA GLN A 91 4.23 12.23 -0.45
C GLN A 91 5.54 11.48 -0.76
N LEU A 92 5.87 10.45 0.03
CA LEU A 92 7.12 9.70 -0.08
C LEU A 92 7.02 8.47 -0.99
N LEU A 93 5.82 8.07 -1.41
CA LEU A 93 5.62 6.97 -2.36
C LEU A 93 6.41 7.17 -3.67
N PHE A 94 6.42 8.40 -4.20
CA PHE A 94 7.16 8.73 -5.42
C PHE A 94 8.68 8.74 -5.21
N PRO A 95 9.23 9.44 -4.22
CA PRO A 95 10.64 9.34 -3.87
C PRO A 95 11.15 7.91 -3.64
N CYS A 96 10.43 7.09 -2.86
CA CYS A 96 10.84 5.71 -2.63
C CYS A 96 10.90 4.88 -3.92
N TYR A 97 9.99 5.14 -4.86
CA TYR A 97 10.04 4.52 -6.18
C TYR A 97 11.20 5.05 -7.03
N ALA A 98 11.37 6.38 -7.10
CA ALA A 98 12.39 7.02 -7.94
C ALA A 98 13.81 6.60 -7.56
N PHE A 99 14.11 6.55 -6.26
CA PHE A 99 15.41 6.08 -5.75
C PHE A 99 15.51 4.56 -5.60
N ASN A 100 14.49 3.79 -6.02
CA ASN A 100 14.44 2.34 -5.90
C ASN A 100 14.68 1.83 -4.46
N TYR A 101 14.08 2.52 -3.48
CA TYR A 101 14.13 2.17 -2.07
C TYR A 101 12.96 1.23 -1.72
N ALA A 102 13.18 -0.08 -1.91
CA ALA A 102 12.15 -1.10 -1.77
C ALA A 102 11.55 -1.16 -0.36
N VAL A 103 12.38 -1.11 0.70
CA VAL A 103 11.91 -1.22 2.09
C VAL A 103 10.94 -0.10 2.42
N GLY A 104 11.35 1.16 2.20
CA GLY A 104 10.48 2.30 2.45
C GLY A 104 9.21 2.26 1.59
N PHE A 105 9.30 1.82 0.34
CA PHE A 105 8.12 1.70 -0.52
C PHE A 105 7.12 0.65 0.00
N GLN A 106 7.60 -0.52 0.42
CA GLN A 106 6.76 -1.57 0.99
C GLN A 106 6.11 -1.09 2.30
N ASP A 107 6.89 -0.51 3.22
CA ASP A 107 6.39 0.02 4.49
C ASP A 107 5.30 1.09 4.29
N LEU A 108 5.55 2.09 3.44
CA LEU A 108 4.59 3.16 3.14
C LEU A 108 3.29 2.60 2.56
N THR A 109 3.40 1.72 1.58
CA THR A 109 2.20 1.17 0.91
C THR A 109 1.42 0.24 1.83
N ARG A 110 2.10 -0.51 2.71
CA ARG A 110 1.44 -1.26 3.78
C ARG A 110 0.69 -0.32 4.71
N PHE A 111 1.38 0.66 5.29
CA PHE A 111 0.80 1.60 6.25
C PHE A 111 -0.45 2.28 5.68
N ILE A 112 -0.34 2.85 4.48
CA ILE A 112 -1.44 3.57 3.82
C ILE A 112 -2.62 2.63 3.54
N THR A 113 -2.38 1.38 3.15
CA THR A 113 -3.45 0.41 2.86
C THR A 113 -4.26 0.05 4.11
N TYR A 114 -3.60 -0.04 5.28
CA TYR A 114 -4.27 -0.38 6.53
C TYR A 114 -4.90 0.84 7.23
N ASN A 115 -4.27 2.01 7.17
CA ASN A 115 -4.65 3.18 7.97
C ASN A 115 -5.50 4.21 7.21
N GLU A 116 -5.44 4.27 5.88
CA GLU A 116 -6.23 5.25 5.12
C GLU A 116 -7.70 4.84 5.04
N SER A 117 -8.57 5.62 5.67
CA SER A 117 -10.02 5.43 5.60
C SER A 117 -10.55 5.77 4.20
N ARG A 118 -10.03 6.85 3.61
CA ARG A 118 -10.51 7.40 2.34
C ARG A 118 -9.85 6.70 1.15
N HIS A 119 -10.22 7.14 -0.04
CA HIS A 119 -9.54 6.67 -1.23
C HIS A 119 -8.08 7.11 -1.18
N ILE A 120 -7.17 6.15 -1.36
CA ILE A 120 -5.74 6.43 -1.29
C ILE A 120 -5.35 7.33 -2.46
N ILE A 121 -4.71 8.46 -2.16
CA ILE A 121 -4.20 9.41 -3.16
C ILE A 121 -2.73 9.74 -2.92
N GLU A 122 -1.95 9.79 -4.00
CA GLU A 122 -0.62 10.40 -3.97
C GLU A 122 -0.76 11.91 -3.82
N ILE A 123 0.09 12.51 -2.99
CA ILE A 123 0.14 13.95 -2.73
C ILE A 123 1.48 14.47 -3.23
N ASN A 124 1.46 15.33 -4.25
CA ASN A 124 2.64 16.04 -4.72
C ASN A 124 2.72 17.38 -3.95
N PRO A 125 3.77 17.61 -3.15
CA PRO A 125 3.91 18.84 -2.38
C PRO A 125 4.34 20.06 -3.22
N THR A 126 4.74 19.86 -4.48
CA THR A 126 5.24 20.92 -5.35
C THR A 126 4.13 21.54 -6.20
N HIS A 127 4.39 22.73 -6.74
CA HIS A 127 3.52 23.37 -7.74
C HIS A 127 3.51 22.66 -9.10
N HIS A 128 4.42 21.71 -9.34
CA HIS A 128 4.56 21.03 -10.63
C HIS A 128 3.69 19.78 -10.72
N ARG A 129 2.45 19.95 -11.18
CA ARG A 129 1.43 18.88 -11.38
C ARG A 129 1.80 17.75 -12.35
N GLN A 130 2.99 17.79 -12.93
CA GLN A 130 3.51 16.75 -13.83
C GLN A 130 4.39 15.72 -13.10
N MET A 131 4.87 16.05 -11.90
CA MET A 131 5.61 15.12 -11.06
C MET A 131 4.63 14.19 -10.36
N HIS A 132 4.66 12.91 -10.73
CA HIS A 132 3.88 11.85 -10.11
C HIS A 132 4.56 10.51 -10.34
N LEU A 133 4.21 9.53 -9.52
CA LEU A 133 4.58 8.14 -9.69
C LEU A 133 4.15 7.59 -11.07
N ARG A 134 5.12 7.36 -11.96
CA ARG A 134 4.92 6.93 -13.35
C ARG A 134 4.00 5.69 -13.44
N SER A 135 2.99 5.72 -14.32
CA SER A 135 2.32 4.50 -14.78
C SER A 135 3.36 3.59 -15.43
N LEU A 136 3.36 2.30 -15.09
CA LEU A 136 4.29 1.35 -15.68
C LEU A 136 4.12 1.39 -17.22
N ILE A 137 5.21 1.79 -17.88
CA ILE A 137 5.50 1.88 -19.33
C ILE A 137 5.27 3.26 -19.99
N ILE A 138 6.36 3.80 -20.54
CA ILE A 138 6.51 5.07 -21.25
C ILE A 138 6.02 4.95 -22.69
N ARG A 139 5.22 5.91 -23.18
CA ARG A 139 5.45 6.48 -24.52
C ARG A 139 5.10 7.96 -24.47
N LYS A 140 6.06 8.78 -24.94
CA LYS A 140 5.98 10.24 -25.06
C LYS A 140 4.70 10.62 -25.82
N SER A 141 4.12 11.76 -25.44
CA SER A 141 2.94 12.43 -26.01
C SER A 141 1.57 11.93 -25.51
N LEU A 142 0.83 12.85 -24.87
CA LEU A 142 -0.60 12.81 -24.55
C LEU A 142 -1.12 11.71 -23.59
N ALA A 143 -0.88 11.85 -22.28
CA ALA A 143 -1.74 11.20 -21.27
C ALA A 143 -1.61 11.81 -19.86
N VAL A 144 -1.89 13.11 -19.69
CA VAL A 144 -1.80 13.77 -18.38
C VAL A 144 -2.93 13.37 -17.42
N PHE A 145 -4.07 12.85 -17.90
CA PHE A 145 -5.21 12.48 -17.05
C PHE A 145 -5.34 10.98 -16.72
N ALA A 146 -4.86 10.08 -17.58
CA ALA A 146 -4.98 8.63 -17.37
C ALA A 146 -3.92 8.05 -16.39
N MET A 147 -2.98 8.88 -15.95
CA MET A 147 -1.82 8.52 -15.13
C MET A 147 -2.18 8.40 -13.63
N TRP A 148 -3.25 9.07 -13.21
CA TRP A 148 -3.79 9.14 -11.83
C TRP A 148 -4.31 7.79 -11.31
N PHE A 149 -4.63 6.84 -12.20
CA PHE A 149 -5.61 5.78 -11.94
C PHE A 149 -5.01 4.42 -11.53
N VAL A 150 -3.85 4.02 -12.07
CA VAL A 150 -3.46 2.59 -12.06
C VAL A 150 -2.90 2.10 -10.73
N ARG A 151 -1.93 2.76 -10.09
CA ARG A 151 -1.42 2.32 -8.76
C ARG A 151 -2.39 2.64 -7.62
N ARG A 152 -3.16 3.72 -7.75
CA ARG A 152 -4.29 4.02 -6.87
C ARG A 152 -5.26 2.85 -6.80
N ASN A 153 -5.56 2.22 -7.94
CA ASN A 153 -6.47 1.08 -7.96
C ASN A 153 -5.92 -0.14 -7.20
N HIS A 154 -4.61 -0.38 -7.14
CA HIS A 154 -4.09 -1.58 -6.46
C HIS A 154 -4.08 -1.47 -4.95
N LEU A 155 -3.74 -0.29 -4.42
CA LEU A 155 -3.82 -0.08 -2.98
C LEU A 155 -5.29 -0.08 -2.52
N ASN A 156 -6.19 0.54 -3.29
CA ASN A 156 -7.62 0.47 -2.98
C ASN A 156 -8.19 -0.96 -3.16
N ALA A 157 -7.78 -1.70 -4.20
CA ALA A 157 -8.17 -3.10 -4.36
C ALA A 157 -7.61 -4.00 -3.23
N ALA A 158 -6.39 -3.76 -2.77
CA ALA A 158 -5.82 -4.43 -1.62
C ALA A 158 -6.62 -4.12 -0.35
N LYS A 159 -6.99 -2.85 -0.14
CA LYS A 159 -7.84 -2.40 0.96
C LYS A 159 -9.22 -3.07 0.92
N ASP A 160 -9.87 -3.10 -0.24
CA ASP A 160 -11.19 -3.74 -0.39
C ASP A 160 -11.09 -5.26 -0.20
N ARG A 161 -9.97 -5.87 -0.61
CA ARG A 161 -9.69 -7.28 -0.34
C ARG A 161 -9.49 -7.55 1.15
N LEU A 162 -8.82 -6.66 1.90
CA LEU A 162 -8.70 -6.76 3.36
C LEU A 162 -10.09 -6.71 4.03
N ARG A 163 -10.97 -5.79 3.60
CA ARG A 163 -12.36 -5.73 4.09
C ARG A 163 -13.11 -7.02 3.80
N THR A 164 -12.97 -7.55 2.59
CA THR A 164 -13.59 -8.82 2.18
C THR A 164 -13.09 -9.98 3.04
N ARG A 165 -11.79 -10.05 3.30
CA ARG A 165 -11.18 -11.09 4.15
C ARG A 165 -11.65 -10.98 5.60
N LEU A 166 -11.75 -9.76 6.12
CA LEU A 166 -12.27 -9.52 7.47
C LEU A 166 -13.72 -9.98 7.60
N HIS A 167 -14.56 -9.61 6.63
CA HIS A 167 -15.95 -10.07 6.58
C HIS A 167 -16.01 -11.61 6.53
N GLN A 168 -15.26 -12.24 5.63
CA GLN A 168 -15.22 -13.70 5.54
C GLN A 168 -14.81 -14.34 6.87
N ALA A 169 -13.71 -13.87 7.48
CA ALA A 169 -13.22 -14.43 8.73
C ALA A 169 -14.24 -14.33 9.88
N LEU A 170 -14.98 -13.23 9.97
CA LEU A 170 -16.00 -13.03 11.01
C LEU A 170 -17.31 -13.79 10.75
N PHE A 171 -17.70 -13.97 9.48
CA PHE A 171 -19.04 -14.44 9.13
C PHE A 171 -19.09 -15.87 8.59
N THR A 172 -17.98 -16.53 8.25
CA THR A 172 -18.01 -17.93 7.77
C THR A 172 -18.80 -18.84 8.71
N ARG A 173 -18.47 -18.81 10.02
CA ARG A 173 -19.18 -19.64 11.01
C ARG A 173 -20.62 -19.20 11.25
N VAL A 174 -20.90 -17.90 11.12
CA VAL A 174 -22.27 -17.38 11.23
C VAL A 174 -23.13 -17.91 10.10
N ASN A 175 -22.61 -17.90 8.86
CA ASN A 175 -23.31 -18.39 7.68
C ASN A 175 -23.57 -19.90 7.78
N GLU A 176 -22.59 -20.70 8.20
CA GLU A 176 -22.79 -22.14 8.46
C GLU A 176 -23.95 -22.40 9.45
N ILE A 177 -24.05 -21.61 10.52
CA ILE A 177 -25.14 -21.73 11.48
C ILE A 177 -26.49 -21.36 10.85
N ILE A 178 -26.52 -20.32 10.00
CA ILE A 178 -27.74 -19.89 9.32
C ILE A 178 -28.23 -20.98 8.36
N ASP A 179 -27.30 -21.56 7.59
CA ASP A 179 -27.58 -22.51 6.52
C ASP A 179 -27.95 -23.90 7.06
N GLU A 180 -27.26 -24.38 8.10
CA GLU A 180 -27.37 -25.78 8.56
C GLU A 180 -28.23 -25.96 9.82
N ALA A 181 -28.29 -24.96 10.71
CA ALA A 181 -28.94 -25.16 12.00
C ALA A 181 -30.47 -25.10 11.89
N THR A 182 -31.14 -26.11 12.44
CA THR A 182 -32.62 -26.17 12.55
C THR A 182 -33.13 -25.80 13.95
N CYS A 183 -32.25 -25.59 14.92
CA CYS A 183 -32.67 -25.30 16.29
C CYS A 183 -33.15 -23.86 16.47
N ALA A 184 -34.06 -23.65 17.43
CA ALA A 184 -34.50 -22.32 17.86
C ALA A 184 -33.37 -21.46 18.49
N CYS A 185 -32.29 -22.10 18.95
CA CYS A 185 -31.15 -21.41 19.55
C CYS A 185 -30.32 -20.57 18.57
N LYS A 186 -30.38 -20.86 17.25
CA LYS A 186 -29.52 -20.24 16.24
C LYS A 186 -29.70 -18.73 16.16
N GLU A 187 -30.95 -18.27 16.20
CA GLU A 187 -31.31 -16.85 16.07
C GLU A 187 -30.65 -16.04 17.18
N LYS A 188 -30.77 -16.52 18.42
CA LYS A 188 -30.20 -15.81 19.57
C LYS A 188 -28.68 -15.88 19.61
N THR A 189 -28.06 -17.00 19.22
CA THR A 189 -26.59 -17.07 19.11
C THR A 189 -26.05 -16.06 18.10
N VAL A 190 -26.62 -16.02 16.89
CA VAL A 190 -26.21 -15.09 15.83
C VAL A 190 -26.50 -13.65 16.26
N PHE A 191 -27.68 -13.39 16.83
CA PHE A 191 -28.06 -12.06 17.28
C PHE A 191 -27.12 -11.51 18.36
N ASP A 192 -26.77 -12.30 19.38
CA ASP A 192 -25.88 -11.87 20.46
C ASP A 192 -24.47 -11.54 19.91
N PHE A 193 -23.98 -12.32 18.94
CA PHE A 193 -22.70 -12.05 18.26
C PHE A 193 -22.75 -10.76 17.43
N LEU A 194 -23.77 -10.59 16.58
CA LEU A 194 -23.93 -9.38 15.76
C LEU A 194 -24.14 -8.12 16.63
N LYS A 195 -24.86 -8.25 17.74
CA LYS A 195 -25.05 -7.17 18.71
C LYS A 195 -23.73 -6.73 19.31
N GLU A 196 -22.86 -7.67 19.65
CA GLU A 196 -21.53 -7.36 20.18
C GLU A 196 -20.62 -6.71 19.12
N LEU A 197 -20.62 -7.21 17.88
CA LEU A 197 -19.91 -6.58 16.76
C LEU A 197 -20.42 -5.14 16.49
N ARG A 198 -21.73 -4.91 16.60
CA ARG A 198 -22.31 -3.57 16.47
C ARG A 198 -21.91 -2.65 17.62
N ARG A 199 -21.82 -3.16 18.86
CA ARG A 199 -21.37 -2.39 20.04
C ARG A 199 -19.98 -1.79 19.82
N ILE A 200 -19.06 -2.58 19.28
CA ILE A 200 -17.69 -2.15 18.95
C ILE A 200 -17.57 -1.42 17.60
N ARG A 201 -18.69 -1.20 16.90
CA ARG A 201 -18.73 -0.52 15.59
C ARG A 201 -17.90 -1.21 14.51
N VAL A 202 -17.88 -2.54 14.52
CA VAL A 202 -17.30 -3.40 13.47
C VAL A 202 -18.42 -4.20 12.83
N SER A 203 -19.27 -3.50 12.07
CA SER A 203 -20.35 -4.13 11.31
C SER A 203 -20.09 -3.90 9.83
N PRO A 204 -19.81 -4.96 9.04
CA PRO A 204 -19.33 -4.80 7.67
C PRO A 204 -20.42 -4.39 6.65
N LEU A 205 -21.67 -4.23 7.09
CA LEU A 205 -22.77 -3.68 6.27
C LEU A 205 -23.16 -2.25 6.67
N ASP A 206 -22.50 -1.68 7.68
CA ASP A 206 -22.86 -0.36 8.17
C ASP A 206 -22.11 0.73 7.38
N SER A 207 -22.80 1.83 7.11
CA SER A 207 -22.25 3.08 6.57
C SER A 207 -21.06 3.63 7.38
N SER A 208 -20.90 3.17 8.61
CA SER A 208 -19.75 3.45 9.48
C SER A 208 -18.49 2.65 9.11
N SER A 209 -18.63 1.45 8.51
CA SER A 209 -17.51 0.60 8.08
C SER A 209 -16.80 1.13 6.83
N THR A 210 -17.51 1.85 5.95
CA THR A 210 -16.89 2.51 4.79
C THR A 210 -16.05 3.73 5.18
N LYS A 211 -16.25 4.26 6.39
CA LYS A 211 -15.51 5.40 6.94
C LYS A 211 -14.33 5.00 7.85
N ALA A 212 -14.30 3.76 8.33
CA ALA A 212 -13.22 3.26 9.15
C ALA A 212 -12.09 2.68 8.29
N SER A 213 -10.85 2.86 8.75
CA SER A 213 -9.69 2.18 8.19
C SER A 213 -9.67 0.70 8.62
N ILE A 214 -8.85 -0.13 7.97
CA ILE A 214 -8.69 -1.53 8.40
C ILE A 214 -8.09 -1.58 9.80
N ALA A 215 -7.06 -0.76 10.06
CA ALA A 215 -6.42 -0.69 11.37
C ALA A 215 -7.41 -0.33 12.48
N GLU A 216 -8.28 0.66 12.23
CA GLU A 216 -9.32 1.05 13.19
C GLU A 216 -10.34 -0.08 13.44
N MET A 217 -10.73 -0.82 12.39
CA MET A 217 -11.59 -2.00 12.56
C MET A 217 -10.92 -3.09 13.40
N LEU A 218 -9.62 -3.34 13.17
CA LEU A 218 -8.84 -4.33 13.92
C LEU A 218 -8.69 -3.92 15.38
N ASP A 219 -8.42 -2.65 15.67
CA ASP A 219 -8.36 -2.12 17.04
C ASP A 219 -9.69 -2.27 17.78
N ARG A 220 -10.80 -1.90 17.14
CA ARG A 220 -12.15 -2.08 17.69
C ARG A 220 -12.47 -3.55 17.96
N LEU A 221 -12.01 -4.47 17.12
CA LEU A 221 -12.18 -5.92 17.34
C LEU A 221 -11.46 -6.41 18.59
N GLN A 222 -10.35 -5.80 19.01
CA GLN A 222 -9.69 -6.15 20.28
C GLN A 222 -10.58 -5.86 21.49
N GLN A 223 -11.56 -4.96 21.35
CA GLN A 223 -12.51 -4.61 22.40
C GLN A 223 -13.69 -5.59 22.49
N PHE A 224 -13.70 -6.67 21.70
CA PHE A 224 -14.76 -7.67 21.69
C PHE A 224 -14.88 -8.39 23.04
N ASN A 225 -16.08 -8.41 23.62
CA ASN A 225 -16.32 -9.04 24.91
C ASN A 225 -17.16 -10.31 24.76
N ALA A 226 -16.53 -11.47 24.96
CA ALA A 226 -17.18 -12.77 24.87
C ALA A 226 -18.30 -12.98 25.90
N VAL A 227 -18.27 -12.26 27.03
CA VAL A 227 -19.32 -12.34 28.07
C VAL A 227 -20.67 -11.84 27.55
N ASN A 228 -20.66 -10.92 26.58
CA ASN A 228 -21.87 -10.43 25.93
C ASN A 228 -22.42 -11.44 24.91
N THR A 229 -21.72 -12.55 24.68
CA THR A 229 -22.15 -13.62 23.78
C THR A 229 -22.49 -14.88 24.55
N ARG A 230 -23.40 -15.68 23.97
CA ARG A 230 -23.94 -16.90 24.58
C ARG A 230 -22.93 -18.01 24.86
N ALA A 231 -21.67 -17.88 24.44
CA ALA A 231 -20.63 -18.86 24.72
C ALA A 231 -20.33 -19.02 26.23
N HIS A 232 -20.71 -18.04 27.07
CA HIS A 232 -20.24 -17.94 28.46
C HIS A 232 -21.31 -17.87 29.58
N THR A 233 -22.61 -18.06 29.31
CA THR A 233 -23.60 -17.98 30.39
C THR A 233 -23.58 -19.20 31.31
N SER A 234 -23.04 -18.99 32.51
CA SER A 234 -23.09 -19.87 33.68
C SER A 234 -24.53 -20.14 34.11
N VAL A 235 -24.92 -21.41 34.05
CA VAL A 235 -25.75 -22.25 34.95
C VAL A 235 -27.05 -21.71 35.59
N SER A 236 -27.29 -20.43 35.80
CA SER A 236 -28.44 -19.95 36.58
C SER A 236 -29.28 -18.94 35.82
N GLN A 237 -30.23 -19.46 35.03
CA GLN A 237 -31.57 -18.92 34.76
C GLN A 237 -32.04 -19.50 33.42
N SER A 238 -32.85 -20.55 33.51
CA SER A 238 -33.82 -21.00 32.50
C SER A 238 -33.64 -20.46 31.07
N ARG A 239 -32.80 -21.11 30.23
CA ARG A 239 -32.93 -21.13 28.74
C ARG A 239 -31.80 -21.95 28.11
N GLN A 240 -32.13 -23.20 27.75
CA GLN A 240 -31.51 -24.07 26.73
C GLN A 240 -29.97 -24.21 26.74
N ARG A 241 -29.49 -25.44 27.01
CA ARG A 241 -28.10 -25.85 26.73
C ARG A 241 -27.69 -25.43 25.32
N LEU A 242 -26.46 -24.94 25.17
CA LEU A 242 -25.87 -24.63 23.86
C LEU A 242 -25.91 -25.90 22.98
N CYS A 243 -26.59 -25.81 21.84
CA CYS A 243 -26.47 -26.79 20.76
C CYS A 243 -25.00 -26.90 20.35
N LEU A 244 -24.49 -28.12 20.14
CA LEU A 244 -23.16 -28.32 19.56
C LEU A 244 -23.07 -27.67 18.17
N HIS A 245 -24.18 -27.70 17.42
CA HIS A 245 -24.23 -27.23 16.03
C HIS A 245 -24.21 -25.71 15.89
N CYS A 246 -24.64 -24.96 16.91
CA CYS A 246 -24.65 -23.49 16.93
C CYS A 246 -23.81 -22.95 18.09
N ARG A 247 -22.81 -23.74 18.49
CA ARG A 247 -21.69 -23.25 19.26
C ARG A 247 -20.89 -22.28 18.39
N LEU A 248 -20.80 -21.04 18.83
CA LEU A 248 -20.04 -19.97 18.20
C LEU A 248 -19.10 -19.40 19.26
N ASN A 249 -17.79 -19.62 19.08
CA ASN A 249 -16.79 -19.02 19.95
C ASN A 249 -16.35 -17.67 19.35
N GLY A 250 -17.09 -16.62 19.70
CA GLY A 250 -16.88 -15.29 19.12
C GLY A 250 -15.47 -14.77 19.38
N LYS A 251 -14.89 -15.07 20.54
CA LYS A 251 -13.52 -14.66 20.89
C LYS A 251 -12.49 -15.24 19.93
N VAL A 252 -12.52 -16.56 19.73
CA VAL A 252 -11.60 -17.26 18.83
C VAL A 252 -11.77 -16.77 17.39
N ILE A 253 -13.02 -16.61 16.93
CA ILE A 253 -13.30 -16.08 15.58
C ILE A 253 -12.68 -14.68 15.40
N VAL A 254 -12.84 -13.80 16.39
CA VAL A 254 -12.30 -12.44 16.34
C VAL A 254 -10.77 -12.44 16.39
N GLU A 255 -10.15 -13.22 17.27
CA GLU A 255 -8.69 -13.35 17.38
C GLU A 255 -8.08 -13.86 16.07
N GLU A 256 -8.66 -14.92 15.49
CA GLU A 256 -8.23 -15.44 14.17
C GLU A 256 -8.44 -14.43 13.05
N ALA A 257 -9.54 -13.66 13.07
CA ALA A 257 -9.79 -12.63 12.07
C ALA A 257 -8.75 -11.51 12.16
N ILE A 258 -8.40 -11.05 13.36
CA ILE A 258 -7.36 -10.05 13.59
C ILE A 258 -6.02 -10.56 13.06
N GLU A 259 -5.63 -11.78 13.44
CA GLU A 259 -4.35 -12.35 13.01
C GLU A 259 -4.27 -12.49 11.49
N ARG A 260 -5.30 -13.07 10.86
CA ARG A 260 -5.33 -13.30 9.40
C ARG A 260 -5.27 -12.00 8.61
N VAL A 261 -5.99 -10.97 9.04
CA VAL A 261 -6.09 -9.71 8.29
C VAL A 261 -4.88 -8.82 8.53
N SER A 262 -4.36 -8.73 9.77
CA SER A 262 -3.19 -7.91 10.10
C SER A 262 -1.92 -8.33 9.34
N LYS A 263 -1.79 -9.62 9.03
CA LYS A 263 -0.64 -10.21 8.30
C LYS A 263 -0.91 -10.45 6.81
N TYR A 264 -2.08 -10.07 6.28
CA TYR A 264 -2.48 -10.43 4.92
C TYR A 264 -1.65 -9.73 3.83
N PHE A 265 -1.35 -8.45 3.98
CA PHE A 265 -0.71 -7.65 2.93
C PHE A 265 0.54 -6.96 3.45
N ASP A 266 1.67 -7.20 2.79
CA ASP A 266 2.96 -6.66 3.22
C ASP A 266 3.26 -5.28 2.64
N GLY A 267 2.41 -4.73 1.79
CA GLY A 267 2.73 -3.59 0.94
C GLY A 267 3.05 -4.03 -0.49
N LEU A 268 3.23 -3.08 -1.40
CA LEU A 268 3.63 -3.35 -2.78
C LEU A 268 5.13 -3.61 -2.87
N CYS A 269 5.54 -4.52 -3.76
CA CYS A 269 6.92 -4.91 -3.98
C CYS A 269 7.46 -4.34 -5.30
N LEU A 270 8.49 -3.49 -5.21
CA LEU A 270 9.11 -2.88 -6.38
C LEU A 270 9.67 -3.92 -7.37
N ASP A 271 10.23 -5.02 -6.88
CA ASP A 271 10.80 -6.07 -7.73
C ASP A 271 9.73 -6.84 -8.51
N CYS A 272 8.58 -7.12 -7.87
CA CYS A 272 7.42 -7.68 -8.55
C CYS A 272 6.87 -6.71 -9.60
N MET A 273 6.84 -5.40 -9.29
CA MET A 273 6.43 -4.37 -10.24
C MET A 273 7.42 -4.18 -11.40
N GLU A 274 8.71 -4.48 -11.20
CA GLU A 274 9.75 -4.34 -12.22
C GLU A 274 9.80 -5.53 -13.16
N ARG A 275 9.77 -6.76 -12.63
CA ARG A 275 9.74 -7.97 -13.48
C ARG A 275 8.56 -8.04 -14.42
N THR A 276 7.45 -7.41 -14.02
CA THR A 276 6.26 -7.32 -14.85
C THR A 276 6.39 -6.28 -15.97
N LYS A 277 7.40 -5.40 -15.94
CA LYS A 277 7.76 -4.47 -17.03
C LYS A 277 8.57 -5.15 -18.14
N ASP A 278 9.46 -6.09 -17.80
CA ASP A 278 10.38 -6.74 -18.76
C ASP A 278 9.77 -7.91 -19.54
N LEU A 279 8.47 -8.17 -19.34
CA LEU A 279 7.70 -9.07 -20.17
C LEU A 279 7.44 -8.37 -21.50
N LYS A 280 8.43 -8.52 -22.39
CA LYS A 280 8.50 -7.98 -23.75
C LYS A 280 7.15 -8.01 -24.44
N VAL A 281 6.97 -7.03 -25.32
CA VAL A 281 5.84 -6.78 -26.22
C VAL A 281 5.32 -8.02 -26.98
N ASP A 282 6.09 -9.13 -27.01
CA ASP A 282 5.76 -10.40 -27.67
C ASP A 282 5.45 -11.59 -26.73
N ARG A 283 5.47 -11.46 -25.40
CA ARG A 283 5.01 -12.54 -24.50
C ARG A 283 3.53 -12.42 -24.18
N ASN A 284 2.80 -13.53 -24.28
CA ASN A 284 1.38 -13.59 -24.02
C ASN A 284 1.10 -13.27 -22.53
N LYS A 285 0.43 -12.14 -22.29
CA LYS A 285 0.12 -11.61 -20.95
C LYS A 285 -0.63 -12.61 -20.08
N ASP A 286 -1.49 -13.39 -20.71
CA ASP A 286 -2.33 -14.37 -20.03
C ASP A 286 -1.50 -15.55 -19.59
N GLN A 287 -0.49 -15.98 -20.37
CA GLN A 287 0.34 -17.12 -20.00
C GLN A 287 1.08 -16.89 -18.67
N ASP A 288 1.69 -15.73 -18.44
CA ASP A 288 2.39 -15.49 -17.16
C ASP A 288 1.45 -15.37 -15.96
N TYR A 289 0.23 -14.84 -16.17
CA TYR A 289 -0.82 -14.93 -15.15
C TYR A 289 -1.22 -16.40 -14.94
N TRP A 290 -1.49 -17.17 -15.99
CA TRP A 290 -1.91 -18.55 -15.88
C TRP A 290 -0.82 -19.45 -15.30
N PHE A 291 0.46 -19.20 -15.55
CA PHE A 291 1.60 -19.98 -15.06
C PHE A 291 2.11 -19.57 -13.66
N HIS A 292 1.50 -18.57 -13.00
CA HIS A 292 1.88 -18.21 -11.63
C HIS A 292 1.78 -19.38 -10.63
N HIS A 293 0.87 -20.33 -10.89
CA HIS A 293 0.72 -21.54 -10.08
C HIS A 293 1.96 -22.45 -10.10
N LEU A 294 2.84 -22.31 -11.09
CA LEU A 294 4.14 -22.99 -11.15
C LEU A 294 5.14 -22.40 -10.15
N TRP A 295 4.86 -21.22 -9.58
CA TRP A 295 5.72 -20.49 -8.65
C TRP A 295 5.19 -20.52 -7.21
N LYS A 296 4.21 -21.39 -6.93
CA LYS A 296 3.53 -21.55 -5.62
C LYS A 296 4.49 -21.68 -4.42
N GLU A 297 5.72 -22.10 -4.65
CA GLU A 297 6.70 -22.34 -3.58
C GLU A 297 7.39 -21.08 -3.05
N SER A 298 7.36 -19.93 -3.77
CA SER A 298 7.90 -18.65 -3.25
C SER A 298 7.49 -17.47 -4.14
N TYR A 299 6.46 -16.72 -3.72
CA TYR A 299 5.98 -15.51 -4.40
C TYR A 299 6.99 -14.35 -4.36
N ASP A 300 7.90 -14.39 -3.39
CA ASP A 300 9.01 -13.46 -3.19
C ASP A 300 10.32 -13.95 -3.81
N ARG A 301 10.32 -15.03 -4.60
CA ARG A 301 11.54 -15.58 -5.22
C ARG A 301 12.26 -14.49 -6.00
N LYS A 302 13.55 -14.27 -5.74
CA LYS A 302 14.42 -13.20 -6.33
C LYS A 302 14.03 -11.76 -5.94
N CYS A 303 13.07 -11.54 -5.05
CA CYS A 303 12.74 -10.21 -4.55
C CYS A 303 13.73 -9.84 -3.43
N ARG A 304 14.00 -8.55 -3.26
CA ARG A 304 14.85 -8.03 -2.17
C ARG A 304 14.16 -8.14 -0.82
N LEU A 305 12.83 -8.25 -0.80
CA LEU A 305 11.99 -8.29 0.38
C LEU A 305 11.13 -9.55 0.34
N SER A 306 10.96 -10.17 1.51
CA SER A 306 10.02 -11.28 1.65
C SER A 306 8.59 -10.73 1.68
N HIS A 307 7.68 -11.46 1.04
CA HIS A 307 6.27 -11.11 0.99
C HIS A 307 5.41 -12.29 0.53
N GLY A 308 4.14 -12.28 0.91
CA GLY A 308 3.17 -13.29 0.50
C GLY A 308 2.62 -13.13 -0.92
N GLU A 309 1.71 -14.05 -1.27
CA GLU A 309 0.87 -14.00 -2.48
C GLU A 309 0.15 -12.66 -2.65
N PRO A 310 -0.46 -12.04 -1.62
CA PRO A 310 -1.24 -10.82 -1.82
C PRO A 310 -0.37 -9.66 -2.31
N THR A 311 0.82 -9.49 -1.73
CA THR A 311 1.79 -8.49 -2.19
C THR A 311 2.22 -8.74 -3.62
N TRP A 312 2.51 -9.99 -3.99
CA TRP A 312 2.83 -10.34 -5.38
C TRP A 312 1.68 -9.99 -6.33
N TYR A 313 0.45 -10.42 -6.01
CA TYR A 313 -0.73 -10.21 -6.84
C TYR A 313 -1.01 -8.72 -7.06
N PHE A 314 -1.09 -7.91 -6.00
CA PHE A 314 -1.38 -6.48 -6.13
C PHE A 314 -0.23 -5.70 -6.78
N SER A 315 1.01 -6.18 -6.64
CA SER A 315 2.17 -5.62 -7.37
C SER A 315 2.14 -6.00 -8.86
N PHE A 316 1.70 -7.21 -9.18
CA PHE A 316 1.57 -7.73 -10.54
C PHE A 316 0.43 -7.07 -11.33
N MET A 317 -0.71 -6.85 -10.67
CA MET A 317 -1.89 -6.19 -11.25
C MET A 317 -1.62 -4.73 -11.64
N GLY A 318 -0.43 -4.19 -11.28
CA GLY A 318 0.27 -3.00 -11.76
C GLY A 318 0.07 -2.53 -13.21
N ARG A 319 -0.37 -3.40 -14.11
CA ARG A 319 -0.35 -3.22 -15.56
C ARG A 319 -1.60 -2.49 -16.07
N LYS A 320 -1.43 -1.67 -17.10
CA LYS A 320 -2.56 -1.34 -17.99
C LYS A 320 -2.86 -2.59 -18.82
N GLU A 321 -4.08 -3.13 -18.70
CA GLU A 321 -4.66 -3.91 -19.79
C GLU A 321 -4.58 -3.06 -21.07
N LYS A 322 -4.23 -3.69 -22.20
CA LYS A 322 -4.42 -3.02 -23.49
C LYS A 322 -5.93 -2.73 -23.53
N ARG A 323 -6.34 -1.46 -23.45
CA ARG A 323 -7.68 -1.09 -23.92
C ARG A 323 -7.80 -1.70 -25.31
N GLY A 324 -8.88 -2.44 -25.53
CA GLY A 324 -9.12 -3.18 -26.75
C GLY A 324 -8.90 -2.33 -27.99
N LEU A 325 -8.59 -3.01 -29.08
CA LEU A 325 -8.75 -2.49 -30.43
C LEU A 325 -10.18 -1.92 -30.55
N ILE A 326 -10.31 -0.71 -31.07
CA ILE A 326 -11.50 0.16 -31.10
C ILE A 326 -11.54 1.15 -29.93
N ALA A 327 -10.83 2.25 -30.11
CA ALA A 327 -11.27 3.56 -29.67
C ALA A 327 -11.05 4.48 -30.88
N GLU A 328 -12.16 4.92 -31.49
CA GLU A 328 -12.18 6.00 -32.49
C GLU A 328 -11.73 7.33 -31.88
#